data_AF-A0A1Q5U1H3-F1
#
_entry.id   AF-A0A1Q5U1H3-F1
#
_cell.length_a   1.000
_cell.length_b   1.000
_cell.length_c   1.000
_cell.angle_alpha   90.00
_cell.angle_beta   90.00
_cell.angle_gamma   90.00
#
_symmetry.space_group_name_H-M   'P 1'
#
loop_
_entity.id
_entity.type
_entity.pdbx_description
1 polymer ?
#
loop_
_entity_poly.entity_id
_entity_poly.type
_entity_poly.pdbx_seq_one_letter_code
_entity_poly.pdbx_strand_id
1 'polypeptide(L)'
;MSAPTHTLPPLPYAYDALEPVISKQIMELHHMKHHQTYINNLNAALSAQVTATQSNDVPTLISLQQKIKFNGGGHINHSLFWKNLTPPGTPGNDLASAAPSLREAIVSRWGSHEAFVKAFGAELLGLQGSGWGWLVSKGGPKGRLDIVTTKDQDPVAATDVPIFGVDMWEHAYYLQYLNNKAGYVEGIWKIINWAEAEKRYTAGVENPLKLTKPSASLTETCRPMTPFAETPKSNCSANSNSISAYFSASRKKSEYEDKDETEEFDEIESGDDERDLSEAAELDTLLRGNRTAMVPPKAPKVAATKVSGIEQICGRTSVDRAFSNVRTVGPGWIKDPRAWFGDKNL
;
A
#
# COMPACT_ATOMS: atom_id res chain seq x y z
N MET A 1 -13.43 -23.63 11.14
CA MET A 1 -12.16 -23.02 11.60
C MET A 1 -12.34 -21.52 11.65
N SER A 2 -11.93 -20.83 12.72
CA SER A 2 -12.01 -19.36 12.80
C SER A 2 -10.94 -18.73 11.91
N ALA A 3 -11.27 -17.61 11.24
CA ALA A 3 -10.27 -16.80 10.57
C ALA A 3 -9.27 -16.23 11.59
N PRO A 4 -7.96 -16.20 11.30
CA PRO A 4 -7.00 -15.47 12.13
C PRO A 4 -7.27 -13.96 12.07
N THR A 5 -7.14 -13.28 13.19
CA THR A 5 -7.42 -11.84 13.32
C THR A 5 -6.16 -11.01 13.09
N HIS A 6 -6.22 -10.06 12.17
CA HIS A 6 -5.17 -9.06 11.94
C HIS A 6 -5.24 -7.94 12.99
N THR A 7 -4.08 -7.40 13.36
CA THR A 7 -3.96 -6.30 14.33
C THR A 7 -3.08 -5.19 13.76
N LEU A 8 -3.25 -3.97 14.27
CA LEU A 8 -2.46 -2.81 13.86
C LEU A 8 -1.03 -2.97 14.35
N PRO A 9 -0.02 -3.08 13.46
CA PRO A 9 1.37 -3.21 13.90
C PRO A 9 1.83 -1.89 14.52
N PRO A 10 2.59 -1.90 15.62
CA PRO A 10 3.16 -0.67 16.15
C PRO A 10 4.12 -0.03 15.14
N LEU A 11 4.17 1.31 15.11
CA LEU A 11 5.17 2.03 14.34
C LEU A 11 6.58 1.76 14.91
N PRO A 12 7.62 1.67 14.06
CA PRO A 12 9.00 1.49 14.53
C PRO A 12 9.63 2.79 15.07
N TYR A 13 8.88 3.89 15.10
CA TYR A 13 9.30 5.22 15.54
C TYR A 13 8.10 6.02 16.09
N ALA A 14 8.35 7.13 16.78
CA ALA A 14 7.31 8.03 17.28
C ALA A 14 6.58 8.76 16.13
N TYR A 15 5.36 9.23 16.35
CA TYR A 15 4.53 9.84 15.30
C TYR A 15 5.14 11.11 14.68
N ASP A 16 5.91 11.88 15.44
CA ASP A 16 6.62 13.09 14.98
C ASP A 16 8.02 12.79 14.39
N ALA A 17 8.47 11.53 14.43
CA ALA A 17 9.86 11.20 14.11
C ALA A 17 10.23 11.39 12.63
N LEU A 18 9.24 11.57 11.75
CA LEU A 18 9.45 11.79 10.31
C LEU A 18 9.36 13.27 9.92
N GLU A 19 9.18 14.17 10.89
CA GLU A 19 9.23 15.59 10.63
C GLU A 19 10.64 16.03 10.18
N PRO A 20 10.74 17.04 9.29
CA PRO A 20 9.66 17.86 8.74
C PRO A 20 9.00 17.28 7.47
N VAL A 21 9.30 16.04 7.10
CA VAL A 21 8.82 15.46 5.83
C VAL A 21 7.39 14.98 5.92
N ILE A 22 7.01 14.32 7.01
CA ILE A 22 5.62 13.95 7.28
C ILE A 22 5.29 14.40 8.70
N SER A 23 4.27 15.24 8.82
CA SER A 23 3.84 15.79 10.10
C SER A 23 3.33 14.71 11.03
N LYS A 24 3.48 14.96 12.34
CA LYS A 24 2.87 14.12 13.38
C LYS A 24 1.39 13.87 13.14
N GLN A 25 0.64 14.91 12.75
CA GLN A 25 -0.79 14.84 12.51
C GLN A 25 -1.13 13.83 11.39
N ILE A 26 -0.40 13.87 10.29
CA ILE A 26 -0.58 12.90 9.20
C ILE A 26 -0.27 11.49 9.71
N MET A 27 0.87 11.31 10.40
CA MET A 27 1.26 9.99 10.90
C MET A 27 0.26 9.38 11.88
N GLU A 28 -0.30 10.17 12.80
CA GLU A 28 -1.35 9.72 13.72
C GLU A 28 -2.61 9.29 12.99
N LEU A 29 -3.11 10.11 12.05
CA LEU A 29 -4.32 9.78 11.29
C LEU A 29 -4.10 8.59 10.36
N HIS A 30 -3.01 8.57 9.61
CA HIS A 30 -2.68 7.55 8.62
C HIS A 30 -2.51 6.18 9.28
N HIS A 31 -1.88 6.13 10.46
CA HIS A 31 -1.72 4.90 11.21
C HIS A 31 -2.99 4.51 12.00
N MET A 32 -3.46 5.38 12.90
CA MET A 32 -4.51 5.01 13.86
C MET A 32 -5.92 5.02 13.27
N LYS A 33 -6.13 5.69 12.12
CA LYS A 33 -7.44 5.74 11.45
C LYS A 33 -7.44 4.98 10.14
N HIS A 34 -6.62 5.37 9.16
CA HIS A 34 -6.65 4.75 7.84
C HIS A 34 -6.20 3.27 7.90
N HIS A 35 -5.02 2.98 8.45
CA HIS A 35 -4.53 1.60 8.54
C HIS A 35 -5.42 0.73 9.45
N GLN A 36 -5.87 1.25 10.60
CA GLN A 36 -6.81 0.55 11.47
C GLN A 36 -8.13 0.19 10.77
N THR A 37 -8.64 1.09 9.92
CA THR A 37 -9.89 0.85 9.17
C THR A 37 -9.73 -0.29 8.17
N TYR A 38 -8.60 -0.36 7.44
CA TYR A 38 -8.30 -1.50 6.57
C TYR A 38 -8.29 -2.81 7.37
N ILE A 39 -7.69 -2.83 8.55
CA ILE A 39 -7.62 -4.03 9.39
C ILE A 39 -9.01 -4.47 9.87
N ASN A 40 -9.82 -3.54 10.37
CA ASN A 40 -11.17 -3.83 10.84
C ASN A 40 -12.03 -4.45 9.72
N ASN A 41 -12.02 -3.83 8.55
CA ASN A 41 -12.80 -4.26 7.41
C ASN A 41 -12.26 -5.57 6.79
N LEU A 42 -10.95 -5.78 6.81
CA LEU A 42 -10.33 -7.04 6.41
C LEU A 42 -10.79 -8.18 7.31
N ASN A 43 -10.71 -8.01 8.63
CA ASN A 43 -11.14 -9.02 9.59
C ASN A 43 -12.64 -9.38 9.42
N ALA A 44 -13.49 -8.38 9.22
CA ALA A 44 -14.91 -8.60 8.94
C ALA A 44 -15.13 -9.39 7.64
N ALA A 45 -14.41 -9.02 6.57
CA ALA A 45 -14.53 -9.71 5.27
C ALA A 45 -14.02 -11.16 5.32
N LEU A 46 -12.92 -11.43 6.03
CA LEU A 46 -12.39 -12.79 6.22
C LEU A 46 -13.32 -13.65 7.08
N SER A 47 -13.94 -13.08 8.11
CA SER A 47 -14.96 -13.78 8.91
C SER A 47 -16.17 -14.18 8.04
N ALA A 48 -16.69 -13.24 7.24
CA ALA A 48 -17.78 -13.52 6.31
C ALA A 48 -17.39 -14.57 5.25
N GLN A 49 -16.14 -14.53 4.76
CA GLN A 49 -15.63 -15.51 3.80
C GLN A 49 -15.62 -16.93 4.37
N VAL A 50 -15.25 -17.09 5.64
CA VAL A 50 -15.29 -18.39 6.33
C VAL A 50 -16.71 -18.95 6.35
N THR A 51 -17.71 -18.14 6.71
CA THR A 51 -19.12 -18.55 6.71
C THR A 51 -19.59 -18.95 5.32
N ALA A 52 -19.34 -18.10 4.31
CA ALA A 52 -19.73 -18.36 2.92
C ALA A 52 -19.05 -19.62 2.33
N THR A 53 -17.80 -19.88 2.72
CA THR A 53 -17.09 -21.11 2.32
C THR A 53 -17.73 -22.34 2.93
N GLN A 54 -18.15 -22.27 4.20
CA GLN A 54 -18.79 -23.41 4.89
C GLN A 54 -20.18 -23.73 4.32
N SER A 55 -20.91 -22.73 3.87
CA SER A 55 -22.22 -22.90 3.24
C SER A 55 -22.18 -23.13 1.72
N ASN A 56 -20.99 -23.15 1.10
CA ASN A 56 -20.82 -23.16 -0.37
C ASN A 56 -21.57 -22.02 -1.09
N ASP A 57 -21.69 -20.85 -0.44
CA ASP A 57 -22.32 -19.65 -1.01
C ASP A 57 -21.35 -18.92 -1.95
N VAL A 58 -21.29 -19.38 -3.19
CA VAL A 58 -20.43 -18.83 -4.24
C VAL A 58 -20.74 -17.35 -4.54
N PRO A 59 -22.01 -16.90 -4.67
CA PRO A 59 -22.32 -15.48 -4.83
C PRO A 59 -21.73 -14.58 -3.75
N THR A 60 -21.86 -14.97 -2.47
CA THR A 60 -21.26 -14.21 -1.37
C THR A 60 -19.74 -14.20 -1.46
N LEU A 61 -19.10 -15.34 -1.75
CA LEU A 61 -17.66 -15.42 -1.95
C LEU A 61 -17.15 -14.47 -3.04
N ILE A 62 -17.86 -14.38 -4.16
CA ILE A 62 -17.53 -13.46 -5.26
C ILE A 62 -17.65 -12.00 -4.79
N SER A 63 -18.74 -11.64 -4.11
CA SER A 63 -18.95 -10.25 -3.63
C SER A 63 -17.90 -9.79 -2.60
N LEU A 64 -17.33 -10.71 -1.83
CA LEU A 64 -16.30 -10.42 -0.83
C LEU A 64 -14.91 -10.14 -1.42
N GLN A 65 -14.63 -10.58 -2.65
CA GLN A 65 -13.29 -10.47 -3.25
C GLN A 65 -12.78 -9.04 -3.29
N GLN A 66 -13.62 -8.08 -3.67
CA GLN A 66 -13.22 -6.67 -3.75
C GLN A 66 -12.93 -6.08 -2.36
N LYS A 67 -13.71 -6.45 -1.34
CA LYS A 67 -13.46 -6.01 0.04
C LYS A 67 -12.14 -6.57 0.58
N ILE A 68 -11.85 -7.85 0.31
CA ILE A 68 -10.60 -8.48 0.72
C ILE A 68 -9.42 -7.86 -0.03
N LYS A 69 -9.55 -7.64 -1.33
CA LYS A 69 -8.49 -7.01 -2.15
C LYS A 69 -8.15 -5.61 -1.63
N PHE A 70 -9.15 -4.76 -1.42
CA PHE A 70 -8.95 -3.38 -0.99
C PHE A 70 -8.39 -3.28 0.43
N ASN A 71 -8.98 -3.99 1.39
CA ASN A 71 -8.58 -3.89 2.79
C ASN A 71 -7.33 -4.71 3.10
N GLY A 72 -7.18 -5.89 2.48
CA GLY A 72 -5.98 -6.71 2.57
C GLY A 72 -4.78 -6.03 1.91
N GLY A 73 -4.98 -5.47 0.72
CA GLY A 73 -3.98 -4.64 0.05
C GLY A 73 -3.60 -3.42 0.87
N GLY A 74 -4.59 -2.71 1.46
CA GLY A 74 -4.35 -1.60 2.35
C GLY A 74 -3.50 -1.99 3.56
N HIS A 75 -3.81 -3.11 4.22
CA HIS A 75 -3.02 -3.61 5.33
C HIS A 75 -1.58 -4.01 4.92
N ILE A 76 -1.40 -4.69 3.78
CA ILE A 76 -0.06 -5.01 3.24
C ILE A 76 0.75 -3.75 3.00
N ASN A 77 0.18 -2.83 2.21
CA ASN A 77 0.91 -1.68 1.69
C ASN A 77 1.39 -0.79 2.85
N HIS A 78 0.51 -0.50 3.81
CA HIS A 78 0.86 0.31 4.97
C HIS A 78 1.84 -0.40 5.90
N SER A 79 1.69 -1.71 6.12
CA SER A 79 2.65 -2.47 6.93
C SER A 79 4.06 -2.47 6.34
N LEU A 80 4.19 -2.43 5.01
CA LEU A 80 5.46 -2.26 4.32
C LEU A 80 5.96 -0.81 4.40
N PHE A 81 5.05 0.16 4.24
CA PHE A 81 5.33 1.59 4.27
C PHE A 81 5.98 2.03 5.57
N TRP A 82 5.39 1.68 6.72
CA TRP A 82 5.95 2.09 8.03
C TRP A 82 7.38 1.61 8.26
N LYS A 83 7.71 0.41 7.78
CA LYS A 83 9.07 -0.14 7.91
C LYS A 83 10.06 0.46 6.91
N ASN A 84 9.59 0.89 5.74
CA ASN A 84 10.45 1.53 4.74
C ASN A 84 10.71 3.01 5.00
N LEU A 85 10.21 3.57 6.09
CA LEU A 85 10.53 4.92 6.53
C LEU A 85 11.37 4.86 7.81
N THR A 86 12.16 5.91 8.03
CA THR A 86 12.97 6.07 9.24
C THR A 86 13.28 7.56 9.45
N PRO A 87 13.48 8.02 10.69
CA PRO A 87 13.73 9.43 10.97
C PRO A 87 14.87 10.01 10.13
N PRO A 88 14.76 11.27 9.67
CA PRO A 88 15.76 11.86 8.79
C PRO A 88 17.12 11.96 9.47
N GLY A 89 18.18 11.69 8.70
CA GLY A 89 19.56 11.74 9.19
C GLY A 89 20.00 10.49 9.97
N THR A 90 19.17 9.46 10.06
CA THR A 90 19.61 8.16 10.58
C THR A 90 20.55 7.48 9.59
N PRO A 91 21.42 6.55 10.03
CA PRO A 91 22.28 5.78 9.12
C PRO A 91 21.48 5.04 8.04
N GLY A 92 20.23 4.66 8.33
CA GLY A 92 19.33 4.02 7.38
C GLY A 92 18.93 4.90 6.19
N ASN A 93 19.11 6.23 6.26
CA ASN A 93 18.84 7.13 5.13
C ASN A 93 19.99 7.26 4.13
N ASP A 94 21.18 6.74 4.43
CA ASP A 94 22.31 6.77 3.50
C ASP A 94 22.31 5.51 2.62
N LEU A 95 21.90 5.66 1.37
CA LEU A 95 21.88 4.58 0.38
C LEU A 95 23.26 3.90 0.21
N ALA A 96 24.35 4.65 0.26
CA ALA A 96 25.68 4.10 -0.03
C ALA A 96 26.18 3.16 1.08
N SER A 97 25.92 3.51 2.34
CA SER A 97 26.34 2.71 3.49
C SER A 97 25.29 1.68 3.92
N ALA A 98 24.00 2.01 3.84
CA ALA A 98 22.92 1.14 4.32
C ALA A 98 22.47 0.09 3.29
N ALA A 99 22.65 0.35 1.99
CA ALA A 99 22.12 -0.51 0.93
C ALA A 99 23.08 -0.67 -0.26
N PRO A 100 24.29 -1.21 -0.04
CA PRO A 100 25.31 -1.27 -1.08
C PRO A 100 24.88 -2.12 -2.29
N SER A 101 24.25 -3.29 -2.07
CA SER A 101 23.84 -4.15 -3.19
C SER A 101 22.69 -3.53 -3.99
N LEU A 102 21.70 -2.97 -3.29
CA LEU A 102 20.59 -2.27 -3.93
C LEU A 102 21.07 -1.04 -4.71
N ARG A 103 22.03 -0.28 -4.16
CA ARG A 103 22.64 0.87 -4.85
C ARG A 103 23.28 0.45 -6.17
N GLU A 104 24.07 -0.62 -6.18
CA GLU A 104 24.68 -1.14 -7.39
C GLU A 104 23.62 -1.53 -8.43
N ALA A 105 22.56 -2.21 -8.00
CA ALA A 105 21.45 -2.59 -8.87
C ALA A 105 20.68 -1.37 -9.42
N ILE A 106 20.50 -0.32 -8.61
CA ILE A 106 19.90 0.97 -9.04
C ILE A 106 20.78 1.62 -10.12
N VAL A 107 22.07 1.77 -9.85
CA VAL A 107 23.02 2.37 -10.80
C VAL A 107 23.10 1.56 -12.08
N SER A 108 23.08 0.22 -12.00
CA SER A 108 23.07 -0.64 -13.18
C SER A 108 21.81 -0.47 -14.03
N ARG A 109 20.66 -0.16 -13.43
CA ARG A 109 19.36 -0.07 -14.13
C ARG A 109 19.07 1.32 -14.69
N TRP A 110 19.42 2.37 -13.95
CA TRP A 110 19.08 3.76 -14.28
C TRP A 110 20.31 4.65 -14.57
N GLY A 111 21.53 4.12 -14.44
CA GLY A 111 22.78 4.83 -14.66
C GLY A 111 23.26 5.64 -13.45
N SER A 112 22.35 6.19 -12.65
CA SER A 112 22.68 6.87 -11.39
C SER A 112 21.49 6.84 -10.41
N HIS A 113 21.76 7.19 -9.14
CA HIS A 113 20.71 7.33 -8.12
C HIS A 113 19.77 8.50 -8.44
N GLU A 114 20.31 9.61 -8.94
CA GLU A 114 19.54 10.80 -9.31
C GLU A 114 18.60 10.50 -10.49
N ALA A 115 19.08 9.73 -11.48
CA ALA A 115 18.25 9.28 -12.60
C ALA A 115 17.12 8.37 -12.13
N PHE A 116 17.39 7.49 -11.16
CA PHE A 116 16.36 6.66 -10.52
C PHE A 116 15.32 7.50 -9.77
N VAL A 117 15.75 8.42 -8.90
CA VAL A 117 14.85 9.32 -8.15
C VAL A 117 13.95 10.12 -9.09
N LYS A 118 14.52 10.63 -10.19
CA LYS A 118 13.75 11.34 -11.22
C LYS A 118 12.72 10.44 -11.91
N ALA A 119 13.11 9.23 -12.30
CA ALA A 119 12.19 8.27 -12.93
C ALA A 119 11.06 7.88 -11.97
N PHE A 120 11.39 7.58 -10.71
CA PHE A 120 10.42 7.20 -9.68
C PHE A 120 9.45 8.35 -9.38
N GLY A 121 9.97 9.57 -9.21
CA GLY A 121 9.15 10.76 -8.99
C GLY A 121 8.17 11.03 -10.14
N ALA A 122 8.59 10.80 -11.39
CA ALA A 122 7.71 10.95 -12.54
C ALA A 122 6.52 9.98 -12.50
N GLU A 123 6.75 8.71 -12.13
CA GLU A 123 5.69 7.71 -11.98
C GLU A 123 4.72 8.07 -10.84
N LEU A 124 5.23 8.53 -9.69
CA LEU A 124 4.39 8.99 -8.56
C LEU A 124 3.50 10.16 -8.94
N LEU A 125 4.06 11.16 -9.63
CA LEU A 125 3.32 12.36 -10.04
C LEU A 125 2.32 12.07 -11.17
N GLY A 126 2.61 11.07 -12.00
CA GLY A 126 1.75 10.59 -13.08
C GLY A 126 0.52 9.80 -12.63
N LEU A 127 0.47 9.34 -11.37
CA LEU A 127 -0.69 8.66 -10.81
C LEU A 127 -1.95 9.53 -10.90
N GLN A 128 -2.99 8.95 -11.50
CA GLN A 128 -4.33 9.54 -11.60
C GLN A 128 -5.23 8.92 -10.53
N GLY A 129 -5.70 9.75 -9.60
CA GLY A 129 -6.43 9.31 -8.42
C GLY A 129 -5.51 8.67 -7.39
N SER A 130 -6.09 7.82 -6.54
CA SER A 130 -5.39 7.15 -5.46
C SER A 130 -4.51 5.99 -5.94
N GLY A 131 -3.33 5.84 -5.33
CA GLY A 131 -2.45 4.73 -5.64
C GLY A 131 -1.11 4.80 -4.92
N TRP A 132 -0.23 3.89 -5.32
CA TRP A 132 1.10 3.73 -4.77
C TRP A 132 2.14 3.62 -5.89
N GLY A 133 3.34 4.14 -5.65
CA GLY A 133 4.51 3.80 -6.45
C GLY A 133 5.45 2.89 -5.68
N TRP A 134 6.03 1.90 -6.36
CA TRP A 134 6.86 0.86 -5.77
C TRP A 134 8.16 0.69 -6.52
N LEU A 135 9.25 0.52 -5.76
CA LEU A 135 10.45 -0.12 -6.29
C LEU A 135 10.29 -1.62 -6.02
N VAL A 136 10.41 -2.43 -7.07
CA VAL A 136 10.27 -3.88 -6.96
C VAL A 136 11.50 -4.59 -7.52
N SER A 137 11.78 -5.77 -6.97
CA SER A 137 12.69 -6.74 -7.54
C SER A 137 11.88 -7.84 -8.24
N LYS A 138 11.99 -7.89 -9.57
CA LYS A 138 11.17 -8.76 -10.43
C LYS A 138 11.59 -10.23 -10.28
N GLY A 139 10.63 -11.10 -10.02
CA GLY A 139 10.83 -12.55 -9.97
C GLY A 139 11.58 -13.07 -8.73
N GLY A 140 11.67 -12.28 -7.66
CA GLY A 140 12.26 -12.70 -6.38
C GLY A 140 13.36 -11.76 -5.87
N PRO A 141 14.04 -12.13 -4.77
CA PRO A 141 15.16 -11.36 -4.22
C PRO A 141 16.32 -11.26 -5.23
N LYS A 142 17.02 -10.13 -5.23
CA LYS A 142 18.13 -9.82 -6.16
C LYS A 142 17.80 -9.95 -7.65
N GLY A 143 16.52 -9.86 -7.99
CA GLY A 143 16.02 -9.80 -9.35
C GLY A 143 16.23 -8.43 -10.01
N ARG A 144 15.77 -8.29 -11.25
CA ARG A 144 15.83 -7.02 -11.98
C ARG A 144 14.96 -5.98 -11.29
N LEU A 145 15.51 -4.79 -11.06
CA LEU A 145 14.73 -3.69 -10.51
C LEU A 145 13.76 -3.10 -11.54
N ASP A 146 12.57 -2.74 -11.06
CA ASP A 146 11.56 -2.00 -11.82
C ASP A 146 10.80 -1.02 -10.93
N ILE A 147 10.28 0.04 -11.55
CA ILE A 147 9.31 0.93 -10.93
C ILE A 147 7.94 0.48 -11.42
N VAL A 148 7.02 0.26 -10.50
CA VAL A 148 5.63 -0.09 -10.82
C VAL A 148 4.68 0.75 -9.99
N THR A 149 3.51 1.05 -10.54
CA THR A 149 2.43 1.72 -9.83
C THR A 149 1.29 0.76 -9.58
N THR A 150 0.63 0.86 -8.43
CA THR A 150 -0.61 0.14 -8.16
C THR A 150 -1.74 1.13 -7.89
N LYS A 151 -2.92 0.83 -8.45
CA LYS A 151 -4.12 1.64 -8.27
C LYS A 151 -4.75 1.35 -6.91
N ASP A 152 -5.31 2.38 -6.29
CA ASP A 152 -6.03 2.31 -5.03
C ASP A 152 -5.17 1.63 -3.94
N GLN A 153 -5.61 0.48 -3.43
CA GLN A 153 -4.87 -0.31 -2.44
C GLN A 153 -4.36 -1.65 -3.00
N ASP A 154 -4.33 -1.81 -4.32
CA ASP A 154 -3.81 -3.04 -4.92
C ASP A 154 -2.36 -3.27 -4.44
N PRO A 155 -2.04 -4.46 -3.88
CA PRO A 155 -0.68 -4.76 -3.48
C PRO A 155 0.18 -5.16 -4.68
N VAL A 156 1.50 -5.11 -4.51
CA VAL A 156 2.45 -5.61 -5.52
C VAL A 156 2.19 -7.09 -5.82
N ALA A 157 2.37 -7.47 -7.09
CA ALA A 157 2.16 -8.84 -7.56
C ALA A 157 2.98 -9.87 -6.77
N ALA A 158 2.38 -11.03 -6.48
CA ALA A 158 2.96 -12.04 -5.58
C ALA A 158 4.32 -12.61 -6.04
N THR A 159 4.67 -12.49 -7.32
CA THR A 159 5.95 -12.97 -7.88
C THR A 159 7.10 -12.00 -7.68
N ASP A 160 6.79 -10.72 -7.42
CA ASP A 160 7.79 -9.68 -7.25
C ASP A 160 8.00 -9.38 -5.77
N VAL A 161 9.19 -8.89 -5.44
CA VAL A 161 9.52 -8.46 -4.08
C VAL A 161 9.35 -6.94 -3.99
N PRO A 162 8.40 -6.42 -3.19
CA PRO A 162 8.30 -5.00 -2.93
C PRO A 162 9.47 -4.55 -2.06
N ILE A 163 10.33 -3.67 -2.58
CA ILE A 163 11.50 -3.15 -1.88
C ILE A 163 11.07 -1.99 -0.98
N PHE A 164 10.50 -0.95 -1.57
CA PHE A 164 9.82 0.11 -0.81
C PHE A 164 8.65 0.65 -1.62
N GLY A 165 7.68 1.24 -0.93
CA GLY A 165 6.52 1.89 -1.52
C GLY A 165 6.39 3.32 -1.03
N VAL A 166 5.77 4.17 -1.85
CA VAL A 166 5.36 5.53 -1.50
C VAL A 166 3.85 5.64 -1.69
N ASP A 167 3.14 6.01 -0.63
CA ASP A 167 1.69 6.23 -0.65
C ASP A 167 1.39 7.58 -1.34
N MET A 168 0.63 7.55 -2.44
CA MET A 168 0.20 8.74 -3.16
C MET A 168 -1.29 9.02 -3.01
N TRP A 169 -1.96 8.37 -2.06
CA TRP A 169 -3.28 8.80 -1.61
C TRP A 169 -3.17 10.20 -0.99
N GLU A 170 -4.19 11.04 -1.21
CA GLU A 170 -4.19 12.41 -0.68
C GLU A 170 -4.07 12.44 0.85
N HIS A 171 -4.60 11.45 1.56
CA HIS A 171 -4.45 11.36 3.03
C HIS A 171 -2.99 11.29 3.49
N ALA A 172 -2.05 10.89 2.64
CA ALA A 172 -0.64 10.74 2.98
C ALA A 172 0.11 12.08 3.02
N TYR A 173 -0.45 13.15 2.45
CA TYR A 173 0.26 14.43 2.32
C TYR A 173 -0.61 15.67 2.44
N TYR A 174 -1.92 15.60 2.18
CA TYR A 174 -2.74 16.79 1.90
C TYR A 174 -2.81 17.77 3.07
N LEU A 175 -2.80 17.29 4.33
CA LEU A 175 -2.83 18.19 5.50
C LEU A 175 -1.59 19.07 5.63
N GLN A 176 -0.45 18.67 5.05
CA GLN A 176 0.82 19.39 5.13
C GLN A 176 1.17 20.05 3.79
N TYR A 177 0.90 19.39 2.68
CA TYR A 177 1.31 19.80 1.34
C TYR A 177 0.16 20.34 0.49
N LEU A 178 -1.09 20.25 0.97
CA LEU A 178 -2.30 20.56 0.20
C LEU A 178 -2.26 19.83 -1.16
N ASN A 179 -2.54 20.53 -2.26
CA ASN A 179 -2.46 20.01 -3.61
C ASN A 179 -1.01 19.82 -4.12
N ASN A 180 0.01 20.27 -3.39
CA ASN A 180 1.42 20.19 -3.80
C ASN A 180 2.03 18.81 -3.54
N LYS A 181 1.50 17.78 -4.21
CA LYS A 181 2.06 16.42 -4.14
C LYS A 181 3.53 16.34 -4.60
N ALA A 182 4.00 17.28 -5.42
CA ALA A 182 5.41 17.38 -5.80
C ALA A 182 6.33 17.65 -4.61
N GLY A 183 5.95 18.57 -3.72
CA GLY A 183 6.71 18.84 -2.49
C GLY A 183 6.81 17.62 -1.55
N TYR A 184 5.74 16.82 -1.49
CA TYR A 184 5.76 15.54 -0.75
C TYR A 184 6.74 14.54 -1.37
N VAL A 185 6.65 14.35 -2.70
CA VAL A 185 7.54 13.44 -3.45
C VAL A 185 9.00 13.87 -3.38
N GLU A 186 9.30 15.17 -3.36
CA GLU A 186 10.65 15.68 -3.16
C GLU A 186 11.16 15.42 -1.72
N GLY A 187 10.27 15.54 -0.73
CA GLY A 187 10.60 15.32 0.68
C GLY A 187 10.86 13.86 1.04
N ILE A 188 10.09 12.93 0.47
CA ILE A 188 10.05 11.52 0.91
C ILE A 188 11.44 10.84 0.92
N TRP A 189 12.31 11.21 -0.03
CA TRP A 189 13.65 10.64 -0.18
C TRP A 189 14.55 10.85 1.04
N LYS A 190 14.26 11.86 1.87
CA LYS A 190 15.03 12.16 3.09
C LYS A 190 14.75 11.19 4.23
N ILE A 191 13.64 10.45 4.17
CA ILE A 191 13.17 9.55 5.22
C ILE A 191 13.03 8.10 4.76
N ILE A 192 13.42 7.77 3.52
CA ILE A 192 13.48 6.38 3.07
C ILE A 192 14.49 5.61 3.92
N ASN A 193 14.05 4.46 4.43
CA ASN A 193 14.88 3.49 5.14
C ASN A 193 15.54 2.53 4.15
N TRP A 194 16.71 2.91 3.65
CA TRP A 194 17.49 2.10 2.74
C TRP A 194 17.98 0.80 3.37
N ALA A 195 18.20 0.76 4.70
CA ALA A 195 18.57 -0.49 5.37
C ALA A 195 17.47 -1.55 5.26
N GLU A 196 16.20 -1.16 5.45
CA GLU A 196 15.07 -2.06 5.23
C GLU A 196 14.91 -2.40 3.73
N ALA A 197 15.14 -1.45 2.83
CA ALA A 197 15.12 -1.67 1.39
C ALA A 197 16.16 -2.72 0.96
N GLU A 198 17.40 -2.64 1.46
CA GLU A 198 18.47 -3.62 1.22
C GLU A 198 18.06 -5.00 1.72
N LYS A 199 17.52 -5.08 2.93
CA LYS A 199 17.04 -6.35 3.50
C LYS A 199 16.01 -7.00 2.58
N ARG A 200 15.03 -6.23 2.11
CA ARG A 200 14.00 -6.73 1.20
C ARG A 200 14.56 -7.12 -0.16
N TYR A 201 15.46 -6.30 -0.71
CA TYR A 201 16.12 -6.61 -1.98
C TYR A 201 16.91 -7.93 -1.91
N THR A 202 17.67 -8.13 -0.83
CA THR A 202 18.60 -9.26 -0.70
C THR A 202 17.94 -10.55 -0.23
N ALA A 203 16.97 -10.47 0.69
CA ALA A 203 16.35 -11.61 1.35
C ALA A 203 14.87 -11.81 0.98
N GLY A 204 14.26 -10.86 0.29
CA GLY A 204 12.83 -10.86 0.04
C GLY A 204 12.02 -10.22 1.17
N VAL A 205 10.71 -10.27 1.04
CA VAL A 205 9.77 -9.79 2.06
C VAL A 205 9.20 -10.99 2.79
N GLU A 206 9.34 -11.02 4.12
CA GLU A 206 8.52 -11.91 4.94
C GLU A 206 7.06 -11.49 4.74
N ASN A 207 6.27 -12.37 4.14
CA ASN A 207 4.90 -12.07 3.72
C ASN A 207 4.10 -11.51 4.91
N PRO A 208 3.73 -10.20 4.91
CA PRO A 208 3.12 -9.56 6.06
C PRO A 208 1.71 -10.09 6.36
N LEU A 209 1.09 -10.81 5.42
CA LEU A 209 -0.18 -11.50 5.61
C LEU A 209 -0.06 -13.03 5.63
N LYS A 210 1.14 -13.61 5.80
CA LYS A 210 1.20 -15.04 6.11
C LYS A 210 0.52 -15.24 7.46
N LEU A 211 -0.74 -15.65 7.40
CA LEU A 211 -1.50 -16.19 8.52
C LEU A 211 -0.61 -17.24 9.17
N THR A 212 -0.03 -16.92 10.32
CA THR A 212 0.67 -17.91 11.11
C THR A 212 -0.38 -18.96 11.45
N LYS A 213 -0.10 -20.22 11.12
CA LYS A 213 -0.97 -21.32 11.52
C LYS A 213 -1.19 -21.19 13.03
N PRO A 214 -2.41 -21.33 13.56
CA PRO A 214 -2.57 -21.54 14.98
C PRO A 214 -1.66 -22.71 15.33
N SER A 215 -0.76 -22.50 16.29
CA SER A 215 0.03 -23.57 16.89
C SER A 215 -0.95 -24.70 17.19
N ALA A 216 -0.80 -25.84 16.50
CA ALA A 216 -1.53 -27.02 16.86
C ALA A 216 -1.08 -27.35 18.29
N SER A 217 -1.92 -26.99 19.25
CA SER A 217 -1.85 -27.48 20.63
C SER A 217 -1.57 -28.97 20.55
N LEU A 218 -0.57 -29.41 21.30
CA LEU A 218 -0.15 -30.80 21.43
C LEU A 218 -1.39 -31.66 21.65
N THR A 219 -1.87 -32.34 20.60
CA THR A 219 -2.71 -33.51 20.79
C THR A 219 -1.77 -34.58 21.33
N GLU A 220 -1.71 -34.62 22.66
CA GLU A 220 -1.13 -35.71 23.42
C GLU A 220 -1.87 -36.98 23.00
N THR A 221 -1.23 -37.74 22.11
CA THR A 221 -1.72 -39.06 21.73
C THR A 221 -1.73 -39.91 22.99
N CYS A 222 -2.90 -40.29 23.49
CA CYS A 222 -3.05 -41.35 24.48
C CYS A 222 -2.28 -42.58 24.00
N ARG A 223 -1.17 -42.89 24.67
CA ARG A 223 -0.51 -44.19 24.53
C ARG A 223 -1.37 -45.25 25.22
N PRO A 224 -1.59 -46.43 24.61
CA PRO A 224 -2.25 -47.52 25.29
C PRO A 224 -1.38 -48.03 26.45
N MET A 225 -2.01 -48.20 27.62
CA MET A 225 -1.39 -48.82 28.79
C MET A 225 -1.07 -50.29 28.49
N THR A 226 0.20 -50.67 28.63
CA THR A 226 0.61 -52.07 28.79
C THR A 226 0.39 -52.51 30.24
N PRO A 227 -0.08 -53.74 30.50
CA PRO A 227 -0.30 -54.22 31.86
C PRO A 227 1.04 -54.53 32.54
N PHE A 228 1.26 -53.95 33.72
CA PHE A 228 2.41 -54.23 34.57
C PHE A 228 2.18 -55.51 35.38
N ALA A 229 3.12 -56.43 35.30
CA ALA A 229 3.19 -57.66 36.10
C ALA A 229 3.70 -57.37 37.54
N GLU A 230 3.41 -58.34 38.42
CA GLU A 230 3.53 -58.30 39.87
C GLU A 230 4.96 -58.13 40.44
N THR A 231 4.95 -57.70 41.71
CA THR A 231 5.98 -57.32 42.70
C THR A 231 7.19 -58.29 42.89
N PRO A 232 8.28 -57.94 43.65
CA PRO A 232 8.22 -57.90 45.13
C PRO A 232 9.10 -56.84 45.87
N LYS A 233 8.56 -56.46 47.04
CA LYS A 233 9.10 -55.93 48.32
C LYS A 233 10.62 -55.67 48.49
N SER A 234 10.97 -54.50 49.04
CA SER A 234 11.86 -54.38 50.21
C SER A 234 11.83 -52.98 50.87
N ASN A 235 12.04 -52.98 52.18
CA ASN A 235 11.92 -51.93 53.21
C ASN A 235 12.86 -50.71 53.08
N CYS A 236 12.45 -49.58 53.70
CA CYS A 236 13.18 -48.69 54.63
C CYS A 236 12.33 -47.41 54.85
N SER A 237 11.58 -47.25 55.94
CA SER A 237 11.91 -46.71 57.27
C SER A 237 12.24 -45.20 57.33
N ALA A 238 11.30 -44.45 57.95
CA ALA A 238 11.45 -43.21 58.74
C ALA A 238 12.06 -41.95 58.03
N ASN A 239 11.71 -40.70 58.33
CA ASN A 239 11.12 -40.13 59.54
C ASN A 239 10.50 -38.72 59.26
N SER A 240 9.41 -38.45 59.96
CA SER A 240 8.91 -37.19 60.56
C SER A 240 9.04 -35.81 59.88
N ASN A 241 7.89 -35.16 59.74
CA ASN A 241 7.50 -33.79 60.20
C ASN A 241 6.55 -33.18 59.16
N SER A 242 5.41 -32.57 59.45
CA SER A 242 4.60 -32.31 60.64
C SER A 242 3.29 -31.69 60.10
N ILE A 243 2.15 -31.93 60.77
CA ILE A 243 1.15 -30.92 61.21
C ILE A 243 0.83 -29.79 60.20
N SER A 244 -0.40 -29.46 59.77
CA SER A 244 -1.77 -29.66 60.24
C SER A 244 -2.68 -29.15 59.11
N ALA A 245 -3.80 -29.83 58.83
CA ALA A 245 -5.18 -29.36 59.14
C ALA A 245 -5.66 -28.19 58.26
N TYR A 246 -6.61 -28.44 57.34
CA TYR A 246 -8.08 -28.38 57.55
C TYR A 246 -8.57 -26.93 57.78
N PHE A 247 -9.71 -26.43 57.29
CA PHE A 247 -10.95 -27.06 56.84
C PHE A 247 -11.71 -26.08 55.92
N SER A 248 -12.63 -26.66 55.18
CA SER A 248 -13.66 -26.14 54.29
C SER A 248 -14.69 -25.18 54.91
N ALA A 249 -15.40 -24.49 54.00
CA ALA A 249 -16.82 -24.09 54.01
C ALA A 249 -17.24 -22.81 54.75
N SER A 250 -17.92 -21.89 54.01
CA SER A 250 -19.39 -21.76 54.05
C SER A 250 -19.92 -20.54 53.26
N ARG A 251 -21.12 -20.71 52.69
CA ARG A 251 -22.00 -19.67 52.12
C ARG A 251 -22.56 -18.76 53.22
N LYS A 252 -22.84 -17.48 52.91
CA LYS A 252 -24.19 -16.86 52.98
C LYS A 252 -24.20 -15.37 52.58
N LYS A 253 -25.40 -14.97 52.11
CA LYS A 253 -25.89 -13.66 51.65
C LYS A 253 -25.58 -12.46 52.55
N SER A 254 -25.57 -11.27 51.96
CA SER A 254 -26.25 -10.08 52.52
C SER A 254 -26.83 -9.20 51.42
N GLU A 255 -28.11 -8.87 51.56
CA GLU A 255 -28.84 -7.78 50.88
C GLU A 255 -28.42 -6.41 51.45
N TYR A 256 -28.46 -5.37 50.63
CA TYR A 256 -28.82 -4.01 51.07
C TYR A 256 -29.38 -3.21 49.88
N GLU A 257 -30.58 -2.67 50.06
CA GLU A 257 -31.31 -1.74 49.19
C GLU A 257 -30.81 -0.30 49.34
N ASP A 258 -30.83 0.52 48.29
CA ASP A 258 -31.79 1.64 48.15
C ASP A 258 -31.61 2.39 46.81
N LYS A 259 -32.74 2.59 46.11
CA LYS A 259 -33.26 3.79 45.38
C LYS A 259 -32.33 4.59 44.46
N ASP A 260 -32.79 5.27 43.41
CA ASP A 260 -34.00 5.42 42.58
C ASP A 260 -33.60 6.61 41.68
N GLU A 261 -33.78 6.53 40.36
CA GLU A 261 -34.02 7.67 39.46
C GLU A 261 -34.02 7.17 38.01
N THR A 262 -35.23 7.15 37.47
CA THR A 262 -35.62 6.90 36.08
C THR A 262 -35.74 8.21 35.31
N GLU A 263 -35.16 8.31 34.12
CA GLU A 263 -35.66 9.04 32.93
C GLU A 263 -34.97 8.36 31.71
N GLU A 264 -35.60 7.45 30.95
CA GLU A 264 -36.51 7.68 29.81
C GLU A 264 -35.99 8.70 28.80
N PHE A 265 -35.61 8.28 27.59
CA PHE A 265 -35.91 8.95 26.31
C PHE A 265 -35.50 8.08 25.11
N ASP A 266 -36.53 7.48 24.50
CA ASP A 266 -36.82 7.20 23.10
C ASP A 266 -35.88 6.38 22.19
N GLU A 267 -36.36 5.17 21.91
CA GLU A 267 -36.23 4.49 20.62
C GLU A 267 -36.86 5.33 19.49
N ILE A 268 -36.14 5.48 18.38
CA ILE A 268 -36.74 5.81 17.09
C ILE A 268 -36.43 4.67 16.12
N GLU A 269 -37.45 3.83 15.90
CA GLU A 269 -37.60 3.05 14.68
C GLU A 269 -37.71 3.99 13.47
N SER A 270 -36.94 3.68 12.43
CA SER A 270 -37.29 3.99 11.04
C SER A 270 -36.84 2.77 10.24
N GLY A 271 -37.71 2.00 9.61
CA GLY A 271 -38.86 2.41 8.83
C GLY A 271 -38.43 2.30 7.36
N ASP A 272 -38.65 1.12 6.79
CA ASP A 272 -38.47 0.83 5.37
C ASP A 272 -39.27 1.83 4.53
N ASP A 273 -38.63 2.46 3.55
CA ASP A 273 -39.31 3.15 2.47
C ASP A 273 -38.47 3.04 1.19
N GLU A 274 -38.94 2.19 0.27
CA GLU A 274 -38.60 2.23 -1.14
C GLU A 274 -38.90 3.63 -1.68
N ARG A 275 -37.87 4.37 -2.11
CA ARG A 275 -38.05 5.56 -2.94
C ARG A 275 -37.19 5.49 -4.20
N ASP A 276 -37.94 5.33 -5.27
CA ASP A 276 -37.71 5.54 -6.69
C ASP A 276 -36.49 6.43 -7.04
N LEU A 277 -35.61 5.85 -7.85
CA LEU A 277 -34.54 6.55 -8.55
C LEU A 277 -35.11 7.25 -9.79
N SER A 278 -35.75 8.39 -9.59
CA SER A 278 -36.12 9.30 -10.69
C SER A 278 -35.88 10.76 -10.35
N GLU A 279 -34.63 11.13 -10.04
CA GLU A 279 -34.21 12.54 -9.97
C GLU A 279 -32.74 12.73 -10.37
N ALA A 280 -32.38 12.16 -11.52
CA ALA A 280 -31.10 12.40 -12.22
C ALA A 280 -31.34 12.80 -13.68
N ALA A 281 -32.35 13.64 -13.94
CA ALA A 281 -32.72 14.08 -15.29
C ALA A 281 -33.15 15.57 -15.36
N GLU A 282 -32.51 16.46 -14.57
CA GLU A 282 -32.68 17.92 -14.75
C GLU A 282 -31.35 18.71 -14.73
N LEU A 283 -30.26 18.11 -15.22
CA LEU A 283 -28.99 18.82 -15.46
C LEU A 283 -28.34 18.50 -16.82
N ASP A 284 -29.12 18.08 -17.84
CA ASP A 284 -28.64 17.89 -19.22
C ASP A 284 -29.33 18.80 -20.27
N THR A 285 -30.20 19.73 -19.84
CA THR A 285 -31.00 20.58 -20.75
C THR A 285 -30.55 22.05 -20.78
N LEU A 286 -29.32 22.34 -20.37
CA LEU A 286 -28.74 23.71 -20.40
C LEU A 286 -27.45 23.85 -21.24
N LEU A 287 -27.05 22.79 -21.95
CA LEU A 287 -25.92 22.83 -22.91
C LEU A 287 -26.29 22.39 -24.34
N ARG A 288 -27.58 22.20 -24.63
CA ARG A 288 -28.09 21.94 -25.99
C ARG A 288 -29.11 22.99 -26.41
N GLY A 289 -28.65 24.22 -26.60
CA GLY A 289 -29.53 25.32 -27.00
C GLY A 289 -28.79 26.48 -27.65
N ASN A 290 -28.10 26.24 -28.77
CA ASN A 290 -27.92 27.24 -29.82
C ASN A 290 -27.21 26.63 -31.04
N ARG A 291 -27.98 26.30 -32.08
CA ARG A 291 -27.45 26.13 -33.44
C ARG A 291 -28.33 26.93 -34.40
N THR A 292 -27.90 28.14 -34.70
CA THR A 292 -28.25 28.86 -35.93
C THR A 292 -27.03 28.88 -36.86
N ALA A 293 -27.32 28.80 -38.15
CA ALA A 293 -26.43 28.40 -39.23
C ALA A 293 -25.31 29.39 -39.54
N MET A 294 -24.12 28.86 -39.87
CA MET A 294 -23.11 29.54 -40.70
C MET A 294 -22.46 28.55 -41.67
N VAL A 295 -22.37 28.98 -42.93
CA VAL A 295 -21.89 28.28 -44.14
C VAL A 295 -20.36 28.32 -44.19
N PRO A 296 -19.66 27.24 -44.61
CA PRO A 296 -18.21 27.28 -44.82
C PRO A 296 -17.82 27.68 -46.27
N PRO A 297 -16.68 28.38 -46.48
CA PRO A 297 -16.21 28.71 -47.82
C PRO A 297 -15.47 27.54 -48.51
N LYS A 298 -15.53 27.54 -49.84
CA LYS A 298 -14.98 26.54 -50.78
C LYS A 298 -13.45 26.45 -50.76
N ALA A 299 -12.91 25.24 -50.82
CA ALA A 299 -11.52 24.93 -51.21
C ALA A 299 -11.43 24.60 -52.73
N PRO A 300 -10.30 24.90 -53.41
CA PRO A 300 -10.16 24.68 -54.84
C PRO A 300 -9.73 23.25 -55.19
N LYS A 301 -10.14 22.83 -56.39
CA LYS A 301 -9.93 21.52 -57.00
C LYS A 301 -8.48 21.32 -57.46
N VAL A 302 -7.93 20.11 -57.27
CA VAL A 302 -6.85 19.57 -58.11
C VAL A 302 -7.25 18.17 -58.58
N ALA A 303 -7.05 17.93 -59.86
CA ALA A 303 -7.54 16.80 -60.64
C ALA A 303 -6.83 15.48 -60.32
N ALA A 304 -7.58 14.39 -60.46
CA ALA A 304 -7.09 13.01 -60.44
C ALA A 304 -6.57 12.57 -61.81
N THR A 305 -5.56 11.71 -61.85
CA THR A 305 -5.45 10.69 -62.91
C THR A 305 -4.83 9.40 -62.37
N LYS A 306 -5.48 8.28 -62.73
CA LYS A 306 -5.19 6.86 -62.46
C LYS A 306 -3.74 6.46 -62.76
N VAL A 307 -3.21 5.45 -62.05
CA VAL A 307 -2.79 4.15 -62.63
C VAL A 307 -2.89 3.05 -61.55
N SER A 308 -3.36 1.89 -61.99
CA SER A 308 -3.53 0.60 -61.31
C SER A 308 -2.23 -0.17 -61.04
N GLY A 309 -2.23 -0.98 -59.98
CA GLY A 309 -1.85 -2.39 -60.10
C GLY A 309 -0.52 -2.86 -59.49
N ILE A 310 -0.67 -3.99 -58.78
CA ILE A 310 0.26 -5.13 -58.61
C ILE A 310 0.98 -5.27 -57.24
N GLU A 311 0.92 -6.52 -56.80
CA GLU A 311 1.22 -7.16 -55.53
C GLU A 311 2.72 -7.22 -55.14
N GLN A 312 2.92 -7.46 -53.84
CA GLN A 312 3.94 -8.27 -53.14
C GLN A 312 5.40 -8.28 -53.66
N ILE A 313 6.35 -8.17 -52.71
CA ILE A 313 7.28 -9.24 -52.30
C ILE A 313 8.24 -8.72 -51.20
N CYS A 314 8.45 -9.54 -50.17
CA CYS A 314 9.51 -9.40 -49.15
C CYS A 314 10.92 -9.60 -49.76
N GLY A 315 11.92 -8.87 -49.26
CA GLY A 315 13.31 -9.20 -49.55
C GLY A 315 14.32 -8.36 -48.76
N ARG A 316 15.08 -9.03 -47.87
CA ARG A 316 16.31 -8.54 -47.25
C ARG A 316 17.34 -8.14 -48.32
N THR A 317 18.20 -7.16 -48.01
CA THR A 317 19.67 -7.31 -47.98
C THR A 317 20.36 -6.01 -47.53
N SER A 318 21.36 -6.16 -46.67
CA SER A 318 22.43 -5.19 -46.37
C SER A 318 23.21 -4.80 -47.64
N VAL A 319 23.75 -3.58 -47.73
CA VAL A 319 25.21 -3.29 -47.68
C VAL A 319 25.48 -1.78 -47.57
N ASP A 320 26.33 -1.45 -46.61
CA ASP A 320 27.50 -0.54 -46.63
C ASP A 320 27.56 0.85 -47.30
N ARG A 321 28.23 1.71 -46.50
CA ARG A 321 29.23 2.77 -46.81
C ARG A 321 28.77 4.19 -47.18
N ALA A 322 28.94 5.04 -46.17
CA ALA A 322 29.87 6.18 -46.09
C ALA A 322 29.84 7.24 -47.21
N PHE A 323 29.69 8.52 -46.82
CA PHE A 323 30.70 9.56 -47.05
C PHE A 323 30.35 10.90 -46.35
N SER A 324 31.39 11.49 -45.74
CA SER A 324 31.69 12.93 -45.52
C SER A 324 30.67 13.85 -44.84
N ASN A 325 30.95 14.35 -43.62
CA ASN A 325 31.78 15.55 -43.32
C ASN A 325 31.26 16.86 -43.93
N VAL A 326 30.66 17.70 -43.09
CA VAL A 326 30.83 19.17 -43.16
C VAL A 326 31.12 19.69 -41.74
N ARG A 327 32.29 20.29 -41.59
CA ARG A 327 32.74 21.11 -40.46
C ARG A 327 32.75 22.58 -40.90
N THR A 328 32.91 23.45 -39.91
CA THR A 328 33.24 24.90 -39.92
C THR A 328 32.00 25.81 -39.92
N VAL A 329 31.87 26.87 -39.10
CA VAL A 329 32.80 27.65 -38.25
C VAL A 329 31.98 28.49 -37.23
N GLY A 330 32.49 28.72 -36.01
CA GLY A 330 32.03 29.78 -35.07
C GLY A 330 32.78 31.11 -35.32
N PRO A 331 33.07 31.99 -34.33
CA PRO A 331 32.46 32.27 -33.01
C PRO A 331 32.22 33.79 -32.77
N GLY A 332 31.62 34.20 -31.63
CA GLY A 332 31.60 35.63 -31.23
C GLY A 332 30.83 35.94 -29.95
N TRP A 333 31.48 36.65 -29.02
CA TRP A 333 31.14 36.86 -27.60
C TRP A 333 30.37 38.18 -27.31
N ILE A 334 29.66 38.27 -26.17
CA ILE A 334 29.77 39.30 -25.06
C ILE A 334 28.45 39.53 -24.26
N LYS A 335 28.54 39.25 -22.93
CA LYS A 335 28.05 39.91 -21.69
C LYS A 335 26.62 40.53 -21.54
N ASP A 336 25.80 39.89 -20.71
CA ASP A 336 25.06 40.28 -19.46
C ASP A 336 24.83 41.79 -19.08
N PRO A 337 23.95 42.15 -18.10
CA PRO A 337 22.46 42.19 -18.03
C PRO A 337 21.85 43.56 -17.60
N ARG A 338 20.51 43.62 -17.48
CA ARG A 338 19.65 44.63 -16.84
C ARG A 338 19.40 45.94 -17.60
N ALA A 339 18.14 46.13 -17.98
CA ALA A 339 17.30 47.29 -17.63
C ALA A 339 16.03 47.20 -18.48
N TRP A 340 14.86 47.26 -17.85
CA TRP A 340 13.73 48.05 -18.35
C TRP A 340 12.84 48.34 -17.13
N PHE A 341 12.84 49.61 -16.76
CA PHE A 341 12.04 50.22 -15.71
C PHE A 341 10.56 50.27 -16.10
N GLY A 342 9.70 50.34 -15.08
CA GLY A 342 8.29 50.69 -15.25
C GLY A 342 7.53 50.84 -13.93
N ASP A 343 8.02 51.70 -13.03
CA ASP A 343 7.26 52.23 -11.88
C ASP A 343 6.00 52.98 -12.35
N LYS A 344 4.87 52.75 -11.66
CA LYS A 344 3.88 53.80 -11.37
C LYS A 344 3.26 53.59 -9.99
N ASN A 345 3.47 54.59 -9.14
CA ASN A 345 2.83 54.85 -7.86
C ASN A 345 1.29 54.81 -7.91
N LEU A 346 0.66 54.24 -6.87
CA LEU A 346 -0.30 54.90 -5.96
C LEU A 346 -0.52 54.03 -4.72
#